data_AF-A0A1I4FQ30-F1
#
_entry.id   AF-A0A1I4FQ30-F1
#
_cell.length_a   1.000
_cell.length_b   1.000
_cell.length_c   1.000
_cell.angle_alpha   90.00
_cell.angle_beta   90.00
_cell.angle_gamma   90.00
#
_symmetry.space_group_name_H-M   'P 1'
#
loop_
_entity.id
_entity.type
_entity.pdbx_description
1 polymer ?
#
loop_
_entity_poly.entity_id
_entity_poly.type
_entity_poly.pdbx_seq_one_letter_code
_entity_poly.pdbx_strand_id
1 'polypeptide(L)'
;MGTRVIGVVGPSGVGKDTVMEAMAEADARVRLVRRVITREAGAGGEKSVGATDAEFDALVAEGAFALWWAAHGLRYGVPRAAVEDQGGEAVVLVNLSRGVLDQARACFDAFSVLSLRAEIATLAHRLAARGRETAAEIEGRLAQADSARPTGADVIEVANDGALADTVQVALAALQPERV
;
A
#
# COMPACT_ATOMS: atom_id res chain seq x y z
N MET A 1 19.83 -6.56 11.75
CA MET A 1 18.46 -6.63 11.21
C MET A 1 18.42 -5.65 10.05
N GLY A 2 17.97 -6.12 8.89
CA GLY A 2 17.85 -5.28 7.69
C GLY A 2 16.44 -4.67 7.57
N THR A 3 16.26 -3.83 6.57
CA THR A 3 14.98 -3.19 6.24
C THR A 3 13.87 -4.23 6.01
N ARG A 4 12.72 -4.07 6.68
CA ARG A 4 11.50 -4.88 6.47
C ARG A 4 10.53 -4.15 5.55
N VAL A 5 10.10 -4.79 4.47
CA VAL A 5 9.12 -4.26 3.53
C VAL A 5 7.72 -4.72 3.90
N ILE A 6 6.77 -3.79 3.96
CA ILE A 6 5.37 -4.08 4.26
C ILE A 6 4.50 -3.63 3.10
N GLY A 7 3.86 -4.59 2.44
CA GLY A 7 2.82 -4.33 1.46
C GLY A 7 1.51 -3.97 2.13
N VAL A 8 1.04 -2.74 1.97
CA VAL A 8 -0.26 -2.30 2.46
C VAL A 8 -1.31 -2.50 1.38
N VAL A 9 -2.30 -3.34 1.66
CA VAL A 9 -3.40 -3.68 0.75
C VAL A 9 -4.75 -3.48 1.43
N GLY A 10 -5.81 -3.47 0.64
CA GLY A 10 -7.18 -3.31 1.13
C GLY A 10 -8.08 -2.66 0.09
N PRO A 11 -9.41 -2.74 0.27
CA PRO A 11 -10.38 -2.29 -0.72
C PRO A 11 -10.31 -0.78 -0.96
N SER A 12 -10.93 -0.33 -2.04
CA SER A 12 -11.07 1.10 -2.30
C SER A 12 -11.89 1.75 -1.18
N GLY A 13 -11.46 2.90 -0.67
CA GLY A 13 -12.15 3.60 0.42
C GLY A 13 -11.77 3.15 1.83
N VAL A 14 -10.90 2.13 1.98
CA VAL A 14 -10.46 1.65 3.31
C VAL A 14 -9.50 2.60 4.03
N GLY A 15 -8.97 3.62 3.35
CA GLY A 15 -8.09 4.63 3.98
C GLY A 15 -6.60 4.26 4.06
N LYS A 16 -6.08 3.43 3.13
CA LYS A 16 -4.66 3.00 3.10
C LYS A 16 -3.68 4.15 3.28
N ASP A 17 -3.79 5.19 2.44
CA ASP A 17 -2.82 6.29 2.45
C ASP A 17 -2.86 7.05 3.78
N THR A 18 -4.05 7.32 4.32
CA THR A 18 -4.24 7.96 5.63
C THR A 18 -3.64 7.13 6.77
N VAL A 19 -3.84 5.81 6.78
CA VAL A 19 -3.25 4.93 7.80
C VAL A 19 -1.74 4.89 7.68
N MET A 20 -1.21 4.76 6.45
CA MET A 20 0.23 4.76 6.20
C MET A 20 0.88 6.06 6.66
N GLU A 21 0.30 7.21 6.32
CA GLU A 21 0.77 8.53 6.77
C GLU A 21 0.80 8.63 8.28
N ALA A 22 -0.29 8.27 8.96
CA ALA A 22 -0.35 8.33 10.42
C ALA A 22 0.61 7.34 11.10
N MET A 23 0.88 6.17 10.50
CA MET A 23 1.90 5.24 11.01
C MET A 23 3.31 5.83 10.91
N ALA A 24 3.64 6.50 9.79
CA ALA A 24 4.93 7.16 9.60
C ALA A 24 5.12 8.39 10.51
N GLU A 25 4.04 9.08 10.86
CA GLU A 25 4.05 10.18 11.84
C GLU A 25 4.23 9.66 13.28
N ALA A 26 3.68 8.49 13.59
CA ALA A 26 3.71 7.92 14.94
C ALA A 26 4.99 7.14 15.28
N ASP A 27 5.71 6.59 14.30
CA ASP A 27 6.97 5.86 14.52
C ASP A 27 8.03 6.28 13.48
N ALA A 28 9.11 6.91 13.96
CA ALA A 28 10.20 7.42 13.11
C ALA A 28 10.96 6.32 12.33
N ARG A 29 10.79 5.04 12.68
CA ARG A 29 11.36 3.91 11.93
C ARG A 29 10.55 3.58 10.67
N VAL A 30 9.30 4.05 10.61
CA VAL A 30 8.37 3.77 9.52
C VAL A 30 8.56 4.80 8.41
N ARG A 31 8.84 4.33 7.19
CA ARG A 31 9.07 5.15 6.00
C ARG A 31 8.06 4.81 4.92
N LEU A 32 7.57 5.82 4.22
CA LEU A 32 6.64 5.66 3.11
C LEU A 32 7.38 5.60 1.78
N VAL A 33 7.09 4.59 0.97
CA VAL A 33 7.58 4.56 -0.41
C VAL A 33 6.70 5.42 -1.30
N ARG A 34 7.34 6.37 -1.98
CA ARG A 34 6.74 7.09 -3.11
C ARG A 34 6.90 6.23 -4.36
N ARG A 35 5.83 5.61 -4.81
CA ARG A 35 5.83 4.79 -6.04
C ARG A 35 5.93 5.68 -7.27
N VAL A 36 6.57 5.16 -8.33
CA VAL A 36 6.51 5.75 -9.66
C VAL A 36 5.29 5.19 -10.38
N ILE A 37 4.43 6.06 -10.92
CA ILE A 37 3.19 5.65 -11.59
C ILE A 37 3.06 6.37 -12.93
N THR A 38 2.61 5.68 -13.98
CA THR A 38 2.43 6.27 -15.32
C THR A 38 1.21 7.19 -15.43
N ARG A 39 1.18 8.22 -14.58
CA ARG A 39 0.16 9.29 -14.52
C ARG A 39 0.79 10.54 -13.94
N GLU A 40 0.11 11.68 -14.02
CA GLU A 40 0.56 12.91 -13.37
C GLU A 40 0.74 12.72 -11.85
N ALA A 41 1.78 13.36 -11.30
CA ALA A 41 2.06 13.29 -9.87
C ALA A 41 0.89 13.85 -9.05
N GLY A 42 0.51 13.15 -7.98
CA GLY A 42 -0.62 13.54 -7.12
C GLY A 42 -2.01 13.22 -7.68
N ALA A 43 -2.13 12.82 -8.95
CA ALA A 43 -3.39 12.31 -9.47
C ALA A 43 -3.84 11.08 -8.66
N GLY A 44 -5.12 11.02 -8.30
CA GLY A 44 -5.69 9.92 -7.50
C GLY A 44 -5.49 10.02 -5.99
N GLY A 45 -4.80 11.04 -5.48
CA GLY A 45 -4.73 11.36 -4.04
C GLY A 45 -3.64 10.64 -3.23
N GLU A 46 -2.73 9.92 -3.88
CA GLU A 46 -1.55 9.33 -3.25
C GLU A 46 -0.29 10.15 -3.56
N LYS A 47 0.62 10.27 -2.60
CA LYS A 47 1.96 10.84 -2.77
C LYS A 47 2.86 9.94 -3.62
N SER A 48 2.65 9.97 -4.93
CA SER A 48 3.43 9.24 -5.94
C SER A 48 4.36 10.17 -6.72
N VAL A 49 5.31 9.57 -7.45
CA VAL A 49 6.10 10.21 -8.51
C VAL A 49 5.41 9.89 -9.82
N GLY A 50 5.07 10.92 -10.59
CA GLY A 50 4.48 10.73 -11.92
C GLY A 50 5.56 10.44 -12.97
N ALA A 51 5.23 9.61 -13.95
CA ALA A 51 6.05 9.34 -15.11
C ALA A 51 5.17 9.20 -16.36
N THR A 52 5.75 9.46 -17.52
CA THR A 52 5.24 9.02 -18.82
C THR A 52 5.56 7.55 -19.03
N ASP A 53 4.95 6.96 -20.05
CA ASP A 53 5.26 5.59 -20.43
C ASP A 53 6.72 5.41 -20.86
N ALA A 54 7.26 6.35 -21.64
CA ALA A 54 8.66 6.28 -22.09
C ALA A 54 9.67 6.40 -20.93
N GLU A 55 9.39 7.26 -19.96
CA GLU A 55 10.23 7.38 -18.75
C GLU A 55 10.17 6.10 -17.90
N PHE A 56 8.99 5.49 -17.78
CA PHE A 56 8.85 4.23 -17.05
C PHE A 56 9.63 3.10 -17.73
N ASP A 57 9.59 3.02 -19.06
CA ASP A 57 10.37 2.04 -19.84
C ASP A 57 11.88 2.21 -19.63
N ALA A 58 12.37 3.46 -19.61
CA ALA A 58 13.77 3.74 -19.31
C ALA A 58 14.15 3.26 -17.89
N LEU A 59 13.34 3.56 -16.87
CA LEU A 59 13.57 3.12 -15.50
C LEU A 59 13.56 1.59 -15.35
N VAL A 60 12.71 0.89 -16.11
CA VAL A 60 12.72 -0.58 -16.15
C VAL A 60 14.01 -1.09 -16.78
N ALA A 61 14.43 -0.52 -17.92
CA ALA A 61 15.66 -0.92 -18.62
C ALA A 61 16.93 -0.69 -17.77
N GLU A 62 16.92 0.34 -16.93
CA GLU A 62 18.00 0.67 -16.00
C GLU A 62 17.99 -0.18 -14.71
N GLY A 63 16.97 -1.01 -14.50
CA GLY A 63 16.83 -1.82 -13.27
C GLY A 63 16.50 -0.99 -12.03
N ALA A 64 15.92 0.21 -12.22
CA ALA A 64 15.65 1.19 -11.15
C ALA A 64 14.55 0.75 -10.17
N PHE A 65 13.73 -0.24 -10.54
CA PHE A 65 12.68 -0.79 -9.70
C PHE A 65 13.09 -2.09 -9.03
N ALA A 66 12.75 -2.24 -7.75
CA ALA A 66 12.77 -3.54 -7.08
C ALA A 66 11.58 -4.39 -7.58
N LEU A 67 10.40 -3.77 -7.67
CA LEU A 67 9.17 -4.40 -8.12
C LEU A 67 8.42 -3.42 -9.03
N TRP A 68 7.85 -3.93 -10.12
CA TRP A 68 6.94 -3.16 -10.95
C TRP A 68 5.84 -4.04 -11.55
N TRP A 69 4.68 -3.45 -11.86
CA TRP A 69 3.53 -4.16 -12.45
C TRP A 69 2.64 -3.19 -13.23
N ALA A 70 1.71 -3.75 -14.02
CA ALA A 70 0.64 -3.01 -14.68
C ALA A 70 -0.72 -3.36 -14.08
N ALA A 71 -1.58 -2.36 -13.87
CA ALA A 71 -2.96 -2.53 -13.44
C ALA A 71 -3.81 -1.33 -13.87
N HIS A 72 -5.08 -1.56 -14.21
CA HIS A 72 -6.03 -0.48 -14.57
C HIS A 72 -5.53 0.50 -15.64
N GLY A 73 -4.76 0.02 -16.63
CA GLY A 73 -4.18 0.85 -17.69
C GLY A 73 -3.00 1.72 -17.24
N LEU A 74 -2.51 1.56 -16.02
CA LEU A 74 -1.34 2.24 -15.48
C LEU A 74 -0.24 1.24 -15.15
N ARG A 75 0.98 1.75 -15.02
CA ARG A 75 2.14 1.01 -14.54
C ARG A 75 2.64 1.61 -13.24
N TYR A 76 3.10 0.74 -12.36
CA TYR A 76 3.49 1.06 -10.99
C TYR A 76 4.88 0.49 -10.74
N GLY A 77 5.77 1.30 -10.18
CA GLY A 77 7.13 0.93 -9.84
C GLY A 77 7.45 1.28 -8.40
N VAL A 78 8.07 0.34 -7.69
CA VAL A 78 8.66 0.52 -6.36
C VAL A 78 10.15 0.77 -6.57
N PRO A 79 10.65 2.01 -6.38
CA PRO A 79 12.05 2.33 -6.58
C PRO A 79 12.93 1.45 -5.69
N ARG A 80 13.96 0.85 -6.29
CA ARG A 80 14.91 -0.01 -5.60
C ARG A 80 15.56 0.71 -4.42
N ALA A 81 16.04 1.93 -4.64
CA ALA A 81 16.65 2.77 -3.61
C ALA A 81 15.73 3.10 -2.41
N ALA A 82 14.40 2.95 -2.56
CA ALA A 82 13.44 3.22 -1.48
C ALA A 82 13.23 2.02 -0.54
N VAL A 83 13.60 0.81 -0.98
CA VAL A 83 13.40 -0.45 -0.24
C VAL A 83 14.71 -1.17 0.06
N GLU A 84 15.82 -0.75 -0.56
CA GLU A 84 17.16 -1.21 -0.23
C GLU A 84 17.51 -0.95 1.23
N ASP A 85 18.28 -1.88 1.80
CA ASP A 85 18.70 -1.78 3.17
C ASP A 85 19.68 -0.62 3.35
N GLN A 86 19.24 0.40 4.09
CA GLN A 86 20.07 1.55 4.44
C GLN A 86 20.69 1.40 5.83
N GLY A 87 20.53 0.23 6.46
CA GLY A 87 20.93 -0.06 7.84
C GLY A 87 19.86 0.35 8.86
N GLY A 88 19.88 -0.32 10.00
CA GLY A 88 18.93 -0.10 11.10
C GLY A 88 17.62 -0.90 10.99
N GLU A 89 16.72 -0.72 11.96
CA GLU A 89 15.41 -1.38 12.02
C GLU A 89 14.34 -0.62 11.23
N ALA A 90 14.63 -0.27 9.97
CA ALA A 90 13.69 0.47 9.15
C ALA A 90 12.51 -0.41 8.71
N VAL A 91 11.30 0.13 8.82
CA VAL A 91 10.08 -0.46 8.28
C VAL A 91 9.63 0.39 7.10
N VAL A 92 9.45 -0.23 5.94
CA VAL A 92 9.10 0.48 4.71
C VAL A 92 7.71 0.07 4.26
N LEU A 93 6.77 1.02 4.25
CA LEU A 93 5.40 0.81 3.82
C LEU A 93 5.26 1.10 2.32
N VAL A 94 4.72 0.11 1.59
CA VAL A 94 4.47 0.18 0.16
C VAL A 94 2.99 -0.04 -0.10
N ASN A 95 2.31 0.93 -0.71
CA ASN A 95 0.94 0.74 -1.18
C ASN A 95 0.96 -0.26 -2.34
N LEU A 96 0.37 -1.44 -2.17
CA LEU A 96 0.39 -2.51 -3.17
C LEU A 96 -1.02 -2.86 -3.66
N SER A 97 -1.05 -3.47 -4.85
CA SER A 97 -2.22 -4.17 -5.35
C SER A 97 -2.20 -5.62 -4.88
N ARG A 98 -3.36 -6.20 -4.61
CA ARG A 98 -3.47 -7.59 -4.17
C ARG A 98 -2.88 -8.59 -5.16
N GLY A 99 -3.05 -8.32 -6.47
CA GLY A 99 -2.52 -9.17 -7.54
C GLY A 99 -1.00 -9.11 -7.73
N VAL A 100 -0.27 -8.28 -6.96
CA VAL A 100 1.20 -8.22 -7.01
C VAL A 100 1.88 -8.82 -5.76
N LEU A 101 1.09 -9.40 -4.84
CA LEU A 101 1.62 -9.90 -3.56
C LEU A 101 2.56 -11.08 -3.72
N ASP A 102 2.29 -12.00 -4.64
CA ASP A 102 3.17 -13.16 -4.87
C ASP A 102 4.51 -12.75 -5.48
N GLN A 103 4.50 -11.78 -6.40
CA GLN A 103 5.71 -11.18 -6.93
C GLN A 103 6.48 -10.42 -5.83
N ALA A 104 5.78 -9.70 -4.95
CA ALA A 104 6.41 -9.01 -3.82
C ALA A 104 7.07 -10.00 -2.85
N ARG A 105 6.41 -11.13 -2.54
CA ARG A 105 6.96 -12.22 -1.72
C ARG A 105 8.22 -12.83 -2.32
N ALA A 106 8.26 -12.99 -3.64
CA ALA A 106 9.44 -13.48 -4.33
C ALA A 106 10.57 -12.42 -4.45
N CYS A 107 10.22 -11.13 -4.35
CA CYS A 107 11.15 -10.01 -4.53
C CYS A 107 11.86 -9.61 -3.24
N PHE A 108 11.22 -9.75 -2.08
CA PHE A 108 11.70 -9.20 -0.82
C PHE A 108 11.92 -10.30 0.23
N ASP A 109 13.15 -10.41 0.75
CA ASP A 109 13.50 -11.42 1.76
C ASP A 109 12.72 -11.26 3.07
N ALA A 110 12.50 -10.00 3.50
CA ALA A 110 11.75 -9.65 4.70
C ALA A 110 10.47 -8.90 4.32
N PHE A 111 9.42 -9.66 3.96
CA PHE A 111 8.13 -9.14 3.52
C PHE A 111 6.98 -9.49 4.46
N SER A 112 6.04 -8.57 4.63
CA SER A 112 4.76 -8.84 5.27
C SER A 112 3.65 -8.01 4.63
N VAL A 113 2.40 -8.42 4.83
CA VAL A 113 1.25 -7.75 4.24
C VAL A 113 0.37 -7.18 5.34
N LEU A 114 0.18 -5.86 5.34
CA LEU A 114 -0.85 -5.21 6.15
C LEU A 114 -2.14 -5.11 5.31
N SER A 115 -3.11 -5.96 5.61
CA SER A 115 -4.41 -5.99 4.93
C SER A 115 -5.43 -5.20 5.73
N LEU A 116 -5.71 -3.98 5.27
CA LEU A 116 -6.77 -3.16 5.86
C LEU A 116 -8.14 -3.64 5.39
N ARG A 117 -9.08 -3.78 6.33
CA ARG A 117 -10.49 -4.06 6.07
C ARG A 117 -11.38 -2.98 6.66
N ALA A 118 -12.59 -2.85 6.12
CA ALA A 118 -13.67 -2.09 6.72
C ALA A 118 -15.00 -2.69 6.26
N GLU A 119 -16.05 -2.48 7.04
CA GLU A 119 -17.42 -2.85 6.70
C GLU A 119 -17.87 -2.17 5.41
N ILE A 120 -18.71 -2.85 4.63
CA ILE A 120 -19.23 -2.33 3.35
C ILE A 120 -19.92 -0.97 3.55
N ALA A 121 -20.65 -0.80 4.66
CA ALA A 121 -21.30 0.47 4.99
C ALA A 121 -20.27 1.61 5.21
N THR A 122 -19.18 1.33 5.91
CA THR A 122 -18.06 2.27 6.11
C THR A 122 -17.41 2.66 4.78
N LEU A 123 -17.13 1.66 3.93
CA LEU A 123 -16.56 1.89 2.61
C LEU A 123 -17.49 2.75 1.75
N ALA A 124 -18.78 2.41 1.70
CA ALA A 124 -19.79 3.16 0.93
C ALA A 124 -19.84 4.63 1.37
N HIS A 125 -19.89 4.86 2.69
CA HIS A 125 -19.91 6.21 3.24
C HIS A 125 -18.66 7.01 2.86
N ARG A 126 -17.45 6.41 2.99
CA ARG A 126 -16.18 7.07 2.64
C ARG A 126 -16.04 7.34 1.14
N LEU A 127 -16.46 6.40 0.30
CA LEU A 127 -16.46 6.55 -1.16
C LEU A 127 -17.42 7.66 -1.61
N ALA A 128 -18.60 7.75 -1.00
CA ALA A 128 -19.54 8.85 -1.27
C ALA A 128 -18.98 10.19 -0.79
N ALA A 129 -18.41 10.25 0.43
CA ALA A 129 -17.91 11.47 1.03
C ALA A 129 -16.74 12.13 0.26
N ARG A 130 -15.91 11.34 -0.43
CA ARG A 130 -14.80 11.89 -1.24
C ARG A 130 -15.24 12.53 -2.56
N GLY A 131 -16.45 12.23 -3.04
CA GLY A 131 -17.07 12.89 -4.21
C GLY A 131 -16.36 12.68 -5.55
N ARG A 132 -15.58 11.60 -5.72
CA ARG A 132 -14.81 11.33 -6.96
C ARG A 132 -15.46 10.30 -7.88
N GLU A 133 -16.53 9.66 -7.43
CA GLU A 133 -17.20 8.56 -8.12
C GLU A 133 -18.70 8.81 -8.19
N THR A 134 -19.31 8.31 -9.27
CA THR A 134 -20.75 8.12 -9.40
C THR A 134 -21.24 6.96 -8.53
N ALA A 135 -22.54 6.90 -8.25
CA ALA A 135 -23.13 5.80 -7.47
C ALA A 135 -22.85 4.41 -8.08
N ALA A 136 -22.89 4.28 -9.42
CA ALA A 136 -22.60 3.03 -10.11
C ALA A 136 -21.13 2.60 -9.97
N GLU A 137 -20.19 3.55 -10.00
CA GLU A 137 -18.77 3.29 -9.75
C GLU A 137 -18.51 2.89 -8.29
N ILE A 138 -19.25 3.47 -7.34
CA ILE A 138 -19.20 3.08 -5.92
C ILE A 138 -19.68 1.64 -5.76
N GLU A 139 -20.85 1.27 -6.31
CA GLU A 139 -21.34 -0.11 -6.27
C GLU A 139 -20.34 -1.10 -6.87
N GLY A 140 -19.78 -0.78 -8.04
CA GLY A 140 -18.75 -1.62 -8.68
C GLY A 140 -17.51 -1.82 -7.80
N ARG A 141 -17.08 -0.77 -7.08
CA ARG A 141 -15.96 -0.87 -6.13
C ARG A 141 -16.30 -1.70 -4.90
N LEU A 142 -17.52 -1.57 -4.37
CA LEU A 142 -17.98 -2.34 -3.20
C LEU A 142 -18.13 -3.83 -3.52
N ALA A 143 -18.62 -4.17 -4.71
CA ALA A 143 -18.71 -5.56 -5.17
C ALA A 143 -17.32 -6.26 -5.23
N GLN A 144 -16.25 -5.48 -5.40
CA GLN A 144 -14.87 -5.98 -5.42
C GLN A 144 -14.16 -5.88 -4.06
N ALA A 145 -14.86 -5.45 -3.01
CA ALA A 145 -14.25 -5.26 -1.69
C ALA A 145 -13.75 -6.60 -1.12
N ASP A 146 -14.62 -7.62 -1.12
CA ASP A 146 -14.34 -8.95 -0.56
C ASP A 146 -13.73 -9.95 -1.55
N SER A 147 -13.70 -9.65 -2.86
CA SER A 147 -13.34 -10.62 -3.91
C SER A 147 -11.89 -11.11 -3.90
N ALA A 148 -11.03 -10.55 -3.03
CA ALA A 148 -9.64 -10.99 -2.90
C ALA A 148 -9.09 -10.61 -1.52
N ARG A 149 -9.42 -11.34 -0.46
CA ARG A 149 -8.64 -11.18 0.78
C ARG A 149 -7.30 -11.87 0.62
N PRO A 150 -6.17 -11.20 0.91
CA PRO A 150 -4.87 -11.85 0.87
C PRO A 150 -4.83 -12.95 1.94
N THR A 151 -4.19 -14.06 1.62
CA THR A 151 -3.98 -15.19 2.53
C THR A 151 -2.48 -15.45 2.70
N GLY A 152 -2.10 -16.06 3.81
CA GLY A 152 -0.70 -16.39 4.15
C GLY A 152 -0.36 -16.03 5.59
N ALA A 153 0.68 -16.67 6.13
CA ALA A 153 1.15 -16.39 7.49
C ALA A 153 1.83 -15.00 7.61
N ASP A 154 2.19 -14.40 6.49
CA ASP A 154 2.74 -13.05 6.36
C ASP A 154 1.67 -11.94 6.39
N VAL A 155 0.38 -12.30 6.41
CA VAL A 155 -0.75 -11.37 6.33
C VAL A 155 -1.25 -10.99 7.73
N ILE A 156 -1.28 -9.70 8.00
CA ILE A 156 -1.81 -9.07 9.21
C ILE A 156 -3.06 -8.30 8.81
N GLU A 157 -4.23 -8.72 9.32
CA GLU A 157 -5.50 -8.09 8.97
C GLU A 157 -5.96 -7.11 10.05
N VAL A 158 -6.11 -5.82 9.69
CA VAL A 158 -6.49 -4.75 10.62
C VAL A 158 -7.78 -4.07 10.14
N ALA A 159 -8.75 -3.95 11.04
CA ALA A 159 -9.98 -3.21 10.77
C ALA A 159 -9.72 -1.70 10.88
N ASN A 160 -10.26 -0.94 9.93
CA ASN A 160 -10.20 0.53 9.90
C ASN A 160 -11.61 1.14 9.84
N ASP A 161 -12.53 0.61 10.65
CA ASP A 161 -13.90 1.12 10.77
C ASP A 161 -14.01 2.29 11.76
N GLY A 162 -13.21 2.24 12.83
CA GLY A 162 -13.24 3.18 13.94
C GLY A 162 -12.29 4.37 13.79
N ALA A 163 -11.78 4.84 14.92
CA ALA A 163 -10.84 5.95 14.95
C ALA A 163 -9.50 5.56 14.29
N LEU A 164 -8.91 6.51 13.57
CA LEU A 164 -7.61 6.33 12.92
C LEU A 164 -6.52 5.97 13.93
N ALA A 165 -6.52 6.61 15.10
CA ALA A 165 -5.53 6.36 16.15
C ALA A 165 -5.53 4.89 16.62
N ASP A 166 -6.71 4.28 16.78
CA ASP A 166 -6.84 2.88 17.19
C ASP A 166 -6.27 1.94 16.11
N THR A 167 -6.61 2.23 14.84
CA THR A 167 -6.12 1.46 13.69
C THR A 167 -4.59 1.52 13.60
N VAL A 168 -4.01 2.72 13.75
CA VAL A 168 -2.55 2.94 13.71
C VAL A 168 -1.87 2.22 14.87
N GLN A 169 -2.44 2.29 16.08
CA GLN A 169 -1.88 1.59 17.24
C GLN A 169 -1.85 0.08 17.02
N VAL A 170 -2.96 -0.51 16.54
CA VAL A 170 -3.04 -1.95 16.24
C VAL A 170 -2.06 -2.33 15.14
N ALA A 171 -1.99 -1.54 14.06
CA ALA A 171 -1.07 -1.79 12.95
C ALA A 171 0.38 -1.75 13.42
N LEU A 172 0.81 -0.71 14.13
CA LEU A 172 2.19 -0.59 14.63
C LEU A 172 2.54 -1.69 15.64
N ALA A 173 1.62 -2.05 16.53
CA ALA A 173 1.84 -3.12 17.50
C ALA A 173 2.09 -4.48 16.81
N ALA A 174 1.37 -4.77 15.72
CA ALA A 174 1.55 -5.99 14.95
C ALA A 174 2.85 -6.02 14.13
N LEU A 175 3.54 -4.88 14.00
CA LEU A 175 4.81 -4.77 13.27
C LEU A 175 6.04 -4.77 14.17
N GLN A 176 5.88 -4.61 15.48
CA GLN A 176 6.98 -4.77 16.42
C GLN A 176 7.49 -6.22 16.34
N PRO A 177 8.80 -6.46 16.45
CA PRO A 177 9.31 -7.82 16.60
C PRO A 177 8.63 -8.48 17.80
N GLU A 178 8.28 -9.77 17.68
CA GLU A 178 7.83 -10.55 18.83
C GLU A 178 8.82 -10.33 19.98
N ARG A 179 8.33 -9.82 21.10
CA ARG A 179 9.14 -9.76 22.32
C ARG A 179 9.44 -11.20 22.70
N VAL A 180 10.67 -11.64 22.42
CA VAL A 180 11.27 -12.83 23.02
C VAL A 180 11.24 -12.68 24.55
#